data_AF-A0A536BZY2-F1
#
_entry.id   AF-A0A536BZY2-F1
#
_cell.length_a   1.000
_cell.length_b   1.000
_cell.length_c   1.000
_cell.angle_alpha   90.00
_cell.angle_beta   90.00
_cell.angle_gamma   90.00
#
_symmetry.space_group_name_H-M   'P 1'
#
loop_
_entity.id
_entity.type
_entity.pdbx_description
1 polymer ?
#
loop_
_entity_poly.entity_id
_entity_poly.type
_entity_poly.pdbx_seq_one_letter_code
_entity_poly.pdbx_strand_id
1 'polypeptide(L)'
;FSTRFARADRTADVDALWAHYGWMQRLGVRWFNVSLDDVASGLDPFNQVALVNELLRRLRAADADVRMIFCPTFYWGDASDPGQRAYLDGIALELDPAVLLFWTGDAVVTARISADAGRRYRDAVRHDLFIWDNYPVNDDRPTMHL
;
A
#
# COMPACT_ATOMS: atom_id res chain seq x y z
N PHE A 1 -4.86 4.48 18.02
CA PHE A 1 -4.59 3.59 16.88
C PHE A 1 -5.50 2.37 16.96
N SER A 2 -5.95 1.83 15.82
CA SER A 2 -6.74 0.60 15.80
C SER A 2 -5.96 -0.52 16.50
N THR A 3 -6.59 -1.23 17.42
CA THR A 3 -5.97 -2.37 18.12
C THR A 3 -6.12 -3.69 17.34
N ARG A 4 -6.73 -3.63 16.15
CA ARG A 4 -7.09 -4.80 15.36
C ARG A 4 -6.88 -4.56 13.87
N PHE A 5 -6.28 -5.55 13.21
CA PHE A 5 -6.16 -5.62 11.76
C PHE A 5 -7.41 -6.21 11.12
N ALA A 6 -7.85 -5.60 10.03
CA ALA A 6 -8.92 -6.14 9.23
C ALA A 6 -8.46 -7.45 8.58
N ARG A 7 -9.26 -8.49 8.75
CA ARG A 7 -9.02 -9.77 8.08
C ARG A 7 -9.95 -9.92 6.88
N ALA A 8 -9.39 -10.26 5.74
CA ALA A 8 -10.16 -10.45 4.50
C ALA A 8 -11.14 -11.63 4.61
N ASP A 9 -10.80 -12.65 5.40
CA ASP A 9 -11.67 -13.82 5.65
C ASP A 9 -12.82 -13.53 6.63
N ARG A 10 -12.85 -12.35 7.25
CA ARG A 10 -13.92 -11.92 8.14
C ARG A 10 -14.77 -10.85 7.47
N THR A 11 -15.95 -11.24 6.99
CA THR A 11 -16.91 -10.35 6.33
C THR A 11 -17.17 -9.06 7.11
N ALA A 12 -17.31 -9.14 8.44
CA ALA A 12 -17.54 -7.97 9.28
C ALA A 12 -16.41 -6.92 9.23
N ASP A 13 -15.15 -7.34 9.04
CA ASP A 13 -14.01 -6.42 8.96
C ASP A 13 -13.98 -5.71 7.61
N VAL A 14 -14.21 -6.49 6.55
CA VAL A 14 -14.32 -5.97 5.18
C VAL A 14 -15.50 -5.00 5.07
N ASP A 15 -16.65 -5.33 5.66
CA ASP A 15 -17.84 -4.49 5.63
C ASP A 15 -17.67 -3.19 6.42
N ALA A 16 -16.97 -3.24 7.56
CA ALA A 16 -16.66 -2.05 8.34
C ALA A 16 -15.77 -1.07 7.54
N LEU A 17 -14.74 -1.58 6.85
CA LEU A 17 -13.92 -0.75 5.96
C LEU A 17 -14.75 -0.25 4.77
N TRP A 18 -15.49 -1.14 4.11
CA TRP A 18 -16.31 -0.83 2.95
C TRP A 18 -17.30 0.30 3.20
N ALA A 19 -17.87 0.40 4.41
CA ALA A 19 -18.79 1.48 4.77
C ALA A 19 -18.18 2.87 4.51
N HIS A 20 -16.88 3.04 4.81
CA HIS A 20 -16.16 4.29 4.56
C HIS A 20 -15.83 4.49 3.08
N TYR A 21 -15.33 3.45 2.41
CA TYR A 21 -14.93 3.52 0.99
C TYR A 21 -16.15 3.77 0.09
N GLY A 22 -17.22 3.00 0.28
CA GLY A 22 -18.47 3.17 -0.45
C GLY A 22 -19.13 4.53 -0.16
N TRP A 23 -18.97 5.08 1.05
CA TRP A 23 -19.42 6.45 1.33
C TRP A 23 -18.64 7.48 0.52
N MET A 24 -17.30 7.41 0.52
CA MET A 24 -16.46 8.33 -0.26
C MET A 24 -16.72 8.19 -1.77
N GLN A 25 -16.95 6.98 -2.27
CA GLN A 25 -17.30 6.76 -3.67
C GLN A 25 -18.62 7.46 -4.07
N ARG A 26 -19.64 7.44 -3.20
CA ARG A 26 -20.89 8.16 -3.44
C ARG A 26 -20.72 9.69 -3.48
N LEU A 27 -19.64 10.21 -2.91
CA LEU A 27 -19.26 11.63 -3.00
C LEU A 27 -18.45 11.95 -4.27
N GLY A 28 -18.21 10.96 -5.13
CA GLY A 28 -17.49 11.13 -6.40
C GLY A 28 -15.99 10.84 -6.32
N VAL A 29 -15.47 10.33 -5.21
CA VAL A 29 -14.06 9.91 -5.12
C VAL A 29 -13.81 8.72 -6.04
N ARG A 30 -12.72 8.79 -6.82
CA ARG A 30 -12.29 7.72 -7.76
C ARG A 30 -10.92 7.14 -7.45
N TRP A 31 -10.13 7.78 -6.60
CA TRP A 31 -8.82 7.30 -6.17
C TRP A 31 -8.89 6.91 -4.71
N PHE A 32 -8.56 5.66 -4.41
CA PHE A 32 -8.60 5.08 -3.08
C PHE A 32 -7.23 4.56 -2.68
N ASN A 33 -6.99 4.49 -1.38
CA ASN A 33 -5.75 4.00 -0.82
C ASN A 33 -6.02 3.10 0.39
N VAL A 34 -5.34 1.96 0.45
CA VAL A 34 -5.17 1.17 1.68
C VAL A 34 -3.73 1.34 2.15
N SER A 35 -3.54 1.90 3.35
CA SER A 35 -2.22 2.10 3.95
C SER A 35 -1.97 1.10 5.08
N LEU A 36 -0.92 0.30 4.96
CA LEU A 36 -0.45 -0.65 5.99
C LEU A 36 1.03 -0.45 6.32
N ASP A 37 1.52 0.78 6.19
CA ASP A 37 2.81 1.27 6.70
C ASP A 37 2.82 1.36 8.24
N ASP A 38 4.01 1.23 8.83
CA ASP A 38 4.28 1.38 10.27
C ASP A 38 3.46 0.49 11.21
N VAL A 39 3.12 -0.71 10.73
CA VAL A 39 2.39 -1.73 11.50
C VAL A 39 3.32 -2.81 12.04
N ALA A 40 3.23 -3.07 13.36
CA ALA A 40 4.04 -4.09 14.04
C ALA A 40 3.44 -5.51 13.98
N SER A 41 2.21 -5.66 13.48
CA SER A 41 1.51 -6.95 13.36
C SER A 41 0.65 -6.95 12.10
N GLY A 42 0.16 -8.13 11.69
CA GLY A 42 -0.60 -8.25 10.45
C GLY A 42 0.27 -8.31 9.19
N LEU A 43 1.54 -8.72 9.31
CA LEU A 43 2.51 -8.89 8.21
C LEU A 43 2.20 -10.09 7.29
N ASP A 44 0.94 -10.51 7.20
CA ASP A 44 0.52 -11.57 6.28
C ASP A 44 0.19 -10.94 4.92
N PRO A 45 1.06 -11.07 3.90
CA PRO A 45 0.83 -10.43 2.60
C PRO A 45 -0.46 -10.93 1.95
N PHE A 46 -0.83 -12.21 2.14
CA PHE A 46 -2.01 -12.79 1.51
C PHE A 46 -3.30 -12.18 2.06
N ASN A 47 -3.39 -12.00 3.38
CA ASN A 47 -4.52 -11.33 3.99
C ASN A 47 -4.61 -9.86 3.55
N GLN A 48 -3.48 -9.15 3.48
CA GLN A 48 -3.46 -7.75 3.05
C GLN A 48 -3.92 -7.60 1.60
N VAL A 49 -3.36 -8.42 0.70
CA VAL A 49 -3.74 -8.45 -0.71
C VAL A 49 -5.21 -8.81 -0.90
N ALA A 50 -5.71 -9.85 -0.21
CA ALA A 50 -7.10 -10.25 -0.30
C ALA A 50 -8.04 -9.11 0.12
N LEU A 51 -7.67 -8.34 1.14
CA LEU A 51 -8.43 -7.18 1.58
C LEU A 51 -8.44 -6.06 0.52
N VAL A 52 -7.27 -5.72 -0.04
CA VAL A 52 -7.14 -4.68 -1.08
C VAL A 52 -7.93 -5.07 -2.33
N ASN A 53 -7.78 -6.31 -2.81
CA ASN A 53 -8.49 -6.83 -3.98
C ASN A 53 -10.00 -6.82 -3.77
N GLU A 54 -10.48 -7.22 -2.60
CA GLU A 54 -11.93 -7.22 -2.30
C GLU A 54 -12.50 -5.79 -2.27
N LEU A 55 -11.79 -4.84 -1.67
CA LEU A 55 -12.20 -3.43 -1.70
C LEU A 55 -12.20 -2.87 -3.13
N LEU A 56 -11.16 -3.14 -3.92
CA LEU A 56 -11.09 -2.72 -5.32
C LEU A 56 -12.22 -3.34 -6.14
N ARG A 57 -12.52 -4.62 -5.95
CA ARG A 57 -13.63 -5.31 -6.63
C ARG A 57 -14.97 -4.64 -6.31
N ARG A 58 -15.24 -4.32 -5.04
CA ARG A 58 -16.48 -3.63 -4.65
C ARG A 58 -16.57 -2.22 -5.22
N LEU A 59 -15.48 -1.46 -5.22
CA LEU A 59 -15.42 -0.14 -5.84
C LEU A 59 -15.70 -0.23 -7.35
N ARG A 60 -15.03 -1.14 -8.06
CA ARG A 60 -15.18 -1.33 -9.51
C ARG A 60 -16.57 -1.78 -9.93
N ALA A 61 -17.30 -2.49 -9.05
CA ALA A 61 -18.68 -2.86 -9.31
C ALA A 61 -19.61 -1.64 -9.46
N ALA A 62 -19.28 -0.50 -8.83
CA ALA A 62 -20.04 0.73 -8.93
C ALA A 62 -19.46 1.73 -9.95
N ASP A 63 -18.15 1.78 -10.13
CA ASP A 63 -17.46 2.64 -11.09
C ASP A 63 -16.18 1.93 -11.58
N ALA A 64 -16.16 1.52 -12.85
CA ALA A 64 -15.03 0.77 -13.42
C ALA A 64 -13.73 1.60 -13.54
N ASP A 65 -13.82 2.94 -13.50
CA ASP A 65 -12.67 3.83 -13.67
C ASP A 65 -11.89 4.10 -12.38
N VAL A 66 -12.36 3.56 -11.24
CA VAL A 66 -11.65 3.70 -9.96
C VAL A 66 -10.21 3.19 -10.01
N ARG A 67 -9.36 3.86 -9.24
CA ARG A 67 -7.94 3.57 -9.06
C ARG A 67 -7.66 3.27 -7.59
N MET A 68 -6.75 2.35 -7.36
CA MET A 68 -6.33 1.93 -6.03
C MET A 68 -4.82 2.04 -5.92
N ILE A 69 -4.37 2.64 -4.83
CA ILE A 69 -3.00 2.61 -4.37
C ILE A 69 -2.96 1.76 -3.09
N PHE A 70 -1.92 0.96 -2.93
CA PHE A 70 -1.68 0.20 -1.71
C PHE A 70 -0.31 0.60 -1.13
N CYS A 71 -0.27 1.01 0.14
CA CYS A 71 0.98 1.14 0.88
C CYS A 71 1.29 -0.18 1.58
N PRO A 72 2.26 -0.98 1.08
CA PRO A 72 2.67 -2.20 1.76
C PRO A 72 3.41 -1.86 3.06
N THR A 73 3.54 -2.84 3.96
CA THR A 73 4.29 -2.62 5.21
C THR A 73 5.78 -2.39 4.97
N PHE A 74 6.36 -3.05 3.97
CA PHE A 74 7.72 -2.78 3.50
C PHE A 74 7.68 -1.88 2.27
N TYR A 75 7.53 -0.58 2.48
CA TYR A 75 7.30 0.46 1.45
C TYR A 75 8.57 1.17 0.96
N TRP A 76 9.77 0.66 1.25
CA TRP A 76 11.05 1.28 0.88
C TRP A 76 12.13 0.25 0.58
N GLY A 77 13.26 0.71 0.07
CA GLY A 77 14.43 -0.13 -0.24
C GLY A 77 14.35 -0.72 -1.65
N ASP A 78 15.15 -1.76 -1.90
CA ASP A 78 15.29 -2.39 -3.22
C ASP A 78 14.94 -3.89 -3.22
N ALA A 79 14.26 -4.36 -2.17
CA ALA A 79 13.85 -5.75 -1.95
C ALA A 79 15.03 -6.76 -1.82
N SER A 80 16.24 -6.31 -1.46
CA SER A 80 17.37 -7.21 -1.20
C SER A 80 17.30 -7.93 0.16
N ASP A 81 16.58 -7.35 1.15
CA ASP A 81 16.43 -7.97 2.47
C ASP A 81 15.56 -9.24 2.37
N PRO A 82 16.04 -10.42 2.80
CA PRO A 82 15.27 -11.65 2.68
C PRO A 82 13.94 -11.66 3.44
N GLY A 83 13.87 -10.95 4.57
CA GLY A 83 12.65 -10.83 5.38
C GLY A 83 11.58 -10.00 4.66
N GLN A 84 11.98 -8.88 4.08
CA GLN A 84 11.10 -8.07 3.23
C GLN A 84 10.71 -8.84 1.97
N ARG A 85 11.68 -9.53 1.35
CA ARG A 85 11.49 -10.21 0.07
C ARG A 85 10.37 -11.25 0.11
N ALA A 86 10.32 -12.09 1.13
CA ALA A 86 9.27 -13.10 1.27
C ALA A 86 7.86 -12.48 1.35
N TYR A 87 7.72 -11.34 2.03
CA TYR A 87 6.47 -10.60 2.09
C TYR A 87 6.12 -9.96 0.74
N LEU A 88 7.09 -9.32 0.08
CA LEU A 88 6.89 -8.66 -1.22
C LEU A 88 6.54 -9.66 -2.33
N ASP A 89 7.12 -10.87 -2.30
CA ASP A 89 6.78 -11.95 -3.22
C ASP A 89 5.31 -12.40 -3.04
N GLY A 90 4.80 -12.40 -1.81
CA GLY A 90 3.39 -12.67 -1.51
C GLY A 90 2.45 -11.61 -2.09
N ILE A 91 2.86 -10.34 -2.08
CA ILE A 91 2.14 -9.26 -2.76
C ILE A 91 2.11 -9.50 -4.27
N ALA A 92 3.29 -9.74 -4.86
CA ALA A 92 3.47 -9.92 -6.30
C ALA A 92 2.68 -11.09 -6.90
N LEU A 93 2.32 -12.07 -6.07
CA LEU A 93 1.62 -13.28 -6.51
C LEU A 93 0.12 -13.04 -6.75
N GLU A 94 -0.53 -12.27 -5.87
CA GLU A 94 -1.99 -12.26 -5.77
C GLU A 94 -2.62 -10.85 -5.95
N LEU A 95 -1.84 -9.77 -5.85
CA LEU A 95 -2.39 -8.42 -5.92
C LEU A 95 -2.89 -8.09 -7.34
N ASP A 96 -4.07 -7.47 -7.44
CA ASP A 96 -4.63 -7.07 -8.74
C ASP A 96 -3.62 -6.18 -9.48
N PRO A 97 -3.22 -6.53 -10.73
CA PRO A 97 -2.12 -5.87 -11.43
C PRO A 97 -2.36 -4.39 -11.72
N ALA A 98 -3.60 -3.90 -11.60
CA ALA A 98 -3.93 -2.49 -11.76
C ALA A 98 -3.79 -1.67 -10.46
N VAL A 99 -3.46 -2.31 -9.33
CA VAL A 99 -3.11 -1.62 -8.08
C VAL A 99 -1.69 -1.07 -8.20
N LEU A 100 -1.54 0.21 -7.84
CA LEU A 100 -0.24 0.87 -7.72
C LEU A 100 0.30 0.67 -6.30
N LEU A 101 1.62 0.55 -6.15
CA LEU A 101 2.25 0.44 -4.83
C LEU A 101 2.93 1.72 -4.43
N PHE A 102 2.64 2.23 -3.24
CA PHE A 102 3.47 3.29 -2.67
C PHE A 102 4.89 2.79 -2.42
N TRP A 103 5.87 3.65 -2.72
CA TRP A 103 7.27 3.40 -2.46
C TRP A 103 8.00 4.71 -2.14
N THR A 104 8.77 4.75 -1.04
CA THR A 104 9.43 6.00 -0.58
C THR A 104 10.85 6.18 -1.09
N GLY A 105 11.37 5.24 -1.87
CA GLY A 105 12.74 5.27 -2.36
C GLY A 105 13.66 4.30 -1.63
N ASP A 106 14.97 4.57 -1.71
CA ASP A 106 16.05 3.78 -1.12
C ASP A 106 15.90 3.61 0.41
N ALA A 107 15.19 4.52 1.08
CA ALA A 107 14.88 4.51 2.52
C ALA A 107 13.55 5.22 2.79
N VAL A 108 13.09 5.19 4.05
CA VAL A 108 11.89 5.93 4.50
C VAL A 108 12.00 7.43 4.20
N VAL A 109 13.17 8.02 4.51
CA VAL A 109 13.55 9.39 4.13
C VAL A 109 14.90 9.27 3.42
N THR A 110 14.98 9.77 2.18
CA THR A 110 16.22 9.69 1.38
C THR A 110 16.51 11.01 0.69
N ALA A 111 17.80 11.35 0.56
CA ALA A 111 18.25 12.54 -0.17
C ALA A 111 18.14 12.40 -1.70
N ARG A 112 17.98 11.15 -2.19
CA ARG A 112 17.80 10.84 -3.61
C ARG A 112 16.99 9.57 -3.76
N ILE A 113 16.20 9.49 -4.82
CA ILE A 113 15.50 8.28 -5.23
C ILE A 113 16.28 7.66 -6.39
N SER A 114 16.91 6.51 -6.14
CA SER A 114 17.74 5.82 -7.12
C SER A 114 16.88 5.04 -8.11
N ALA A 115 17.06 5.30 -9.41
CA ALA A 115 16.34 4.56 -10.46
C ALA A 115 16.62 3.05 -10.45
N ASP A 116 17.85 2.64 -10.07
CA ASP A 116 18.19 1.22 -9.91
C ASP A 116 17.44 0.55 -8.76
N ALA A 117 17.34 1.23 -7.61
CA ALA A 117 16.58 0.72 -6.46
C ALA A 117 15.10 0.57 -6.83
N GLY A 118 14.53 1.58 -7.49
CA GLY A 118 13.14 1.53 -7.97
C GLY A 118 12.90 0.40 -8.97
N ARG A 119 13.84 0.15 -9.89
CA ARG A 119 13.74 -1.01 -10.82
C ARG A 119 13.73 -2.35 -10.08
N ARG A 120 14.66 -2.56 -9.14
CA ARG A 120 14.72 -3.83 -8.39
C ARG A 120 13.48 -4.04 -7.53
N TYR A 121 13.03 -3.00 -6.84
CA TYR A 121 11.80 -3.06 -6.04
C TYR A 121 10.60 -3.37 -6.93
N ARG A 122 10.44 -2.65 -8.05
CA ARG A 122 9.39 -2.89 -9.06
C ARG A 122 9.44 -4.33 -9.60
N ASP A 123 10.61 -4.87 -9.89
CA ASP A 123 10.76 -6.23 -10.41
C ASP A 123 10.38 -7.29 -9.37
N ALA A 124 10.65 -7.02 -8.09
CA ALA A 124 10.26 -7.90 -6.99
C ALA A 124 8.74 -7.90 -6.79
N VAL A 125 8.11 -6.72 -6.73
CA VAL A 125 6.66 -6.61 -6.48
C VAL A 125 5.81 -6.81 -7.72
N ARG A 126 6.35 -6.63 -8.94
CA ARG A 126 5.63 -6.73 -10.22
C ARG A 126 4.46 -5.75 -10.40
N HIS A 127 4.49 -4.63 -9.69
CA HIS A 127 3.53 -3.52 -9.81
C HIS A 127 4.23 -2.21 -10.12
N ASP A 128 3.52 -1.30 -10.80
CA ASP A 128 4.02 0.05 -10.97
C ASP A 128 4.05 0.80 -9.63
N LEU A 129 5.13 1.56 -9.44
CA LEU A 129 5.39 2.27 -8.20
C LEU A 129 4.81 3.69 -8.26
N PHE A 130 4.17 4.09 -7.18
CA PHE A 130 3.74 5.45 -6.90
C PHE A 130 4.69 6.04 -5.85
N ILE A 131 5.44 7.07 -6.19
CA ILE A 131 6.42 7.65 -5.27
C ILE A 131 5.69 8.34 -4.12
N TRP A 132 6.01 7.93 -2.90
CA TRP A 132 5.68 8.64 -1.67
C TRP A 132 6.95 9.32 -1.16
N ASP A 133 7.19 10.56 -1.58
CA ASP A 133 8.39 11.29 -1.18
C ASP A 133 8.19 11.93 0.20
N ASN A 134 8.89 11.42 1.22
CA ASN A 134 8.88 11.95 2.58
C ASN A 134 9.79 13.19 2.69
N TYR A 135 9.55 14.17 1.83
CA TYR A 135 10.17 15.48 1.88
C TYR A 135 9.11 16.53 1.51
N PRO A 136 8.97 17.62 2.29
CA PRO A 136 9.81 18.08 3.40
C PRO A 136 9.31 17.65 4.80
N VAL A 137 8.66 16.49 4.93
CA VAL A 137 8.03 16.05 6.20
C VAL A 137 9.02 16.04 7.39
N ASN A 138 8.54 16.41 8.57
CA ASN A 138 9.35 16.58 9.79
C ASN A 138 8.62 16.08 11.05
N ASP A 139 7.72 15.13 10.88
CA ASP A 139 6.91 14.52 11.94
C ASP A 139 7.74 13.59 12.86
N ASP A 140 8.70 12.83 12.33
CA ASP A 140 9.66 12.05 13.13
C ASP A 140 10.65 12.96 13.89
N ARG A 141 11.09 14.05 13.24
CA ARG A 141 12.06 15.00 13.81
C ARG A 141 11.64 16.43 13.53
N PRO A 142 11.23 17.21 14.55
CA PRO A 142 10.84 18.60 14.38
C PRO A 142 12.03 19.47 13.96
N THR A 143 12.27 19.54 12.65
CA THR A 143 13.36 20.26 12.01
C THR A 143 12.79 21.07 10.85
N MET A 144 13.41 22.20 10.56
CA MET A 144 13.07 23.03 9.41
C MET A 144 13.82 22.51 8.17
N HIS A 145 13.09 21.93 7.21
CA HIS A 145 13.64 21.46 5.94
C HIS A 145 13.49 22.58 4.90
N LEU A 146 14.52 23.42 4.75
CA LEU A 146 14.60 24.55 3.81
C LEU A 146 15.85 24.46 2.94
#